data_AF-A0A7X2D644-F1
#
_entry.id   AF-A0A7X2D644-F1
#
_cell.length_a   1.000
_cell.length_b   1.000
_cell.length_c   1.000
_cell.angle_alpha   90.00
_cell.angle_beta   90.00
_cell.angle_gamma   90.00
#
_symmetry.space_group_name_H-M   'P 1'
#
loop_
_entity.id
_entity.type
_entity.pdbx_description
1 polymer ?
#
loop_
_entity_poly.entity_id
_entity_poly.type
_entity_poly.pdbx_seq_one_letter_code
_entity_poly.pdbx_strand_id
1 'polypeptide(L)'
;MLNCTLIEGPKGWEVQSIDDVLDVPEPTRAAPPEAISDGCTGVVKFFNAYKGFGFVTREPDEADVFVHVRTLEQCGLSDLIEGQTVTMSVSEGPKGLQADQIAIVAQPERPAGPLLRWRTAYAVGDDATDEEHRELVSLVNALHDRWSSNAARDDIARLFDRLIASAVVHMDREDDRRGHGPGEPLASSRWSWMKDMLHFRQRSLEPARPPRFTEDMAEFLRAWVTAHILAEVGGQPHVVEVAAAQG
;
A
#
# COMPACT_ATOMS: atom_id res chain seq x y z
N MET A 1 -26.60 -3.78 23.96
CA MET A 1 -27.33 -4.99 24.45
C MET A 1 -28.79 -4.84 24.06
N LEU A 2 -29.46 -5.89 23.62
CA LEU A 2 -30.87 -5.81 23.18
C LEU A 2 -31.80 -5.99 24.37
N ASN A 3 -32.77 -5.08 24.55
CA ASN A 3 -33.86 -5.29 25.50
C ASN A 3 -35.00 -5.97 24.73
N CYS A 4 -35.33 -7.20 25.11
CA CYS A 4 -36.34 -7.98 24.43
C CYS A 4 -37.27 -8.70 25.42
N THR A 5 -38.54 -8.75 25.05
CA THR A 5 -39.57 -9.47 25.81
C THR A 5 -39.60 -10.92 25.35
N LEU A 6 -39.35 -11.84 26.28
CA LEU A 6 -39.37 -13.29 26.05
C LEU A 6 -40.69 -13.89 26.55
N ILE A 7 -41.25 -14.82 25.78
CA ILE A 7 -42.41 -15.64 26.18
C ILE A 7 -42.03 -17.13 26.17
N GLU A 8 -42.59 -17.91 27.08
CA GLU A 8 -42.32 -19.35 27.14
C GLU A 8 -43.32 -20.12 26.24
N GLY A 9 -42.80 -20.76 25.19
CA GLY A 9 -43.54 -21.58 24.25
C GLY A 9 -43.32 -23.08 24.46
N PRO A 10 -44.06 -23.95 23.74
CA PRO A 10 -44.00 -25.41 23.89
C PRO A 10 -42.65 -26.04 23.51
N LYS A 11 -41.72 -25.27 22.94
CA LYS A 11 -40.34 -25.68 22.61
C LYS A 11 -39.26 -24.88 23.36
N GLY A 12 -39.64 -24.02 24.31
CA GLY A 12 -38.74 -23.15 25.07
C GLY A 12 -39.04 -21.66 24.92
N TRP A 13 -38.14 -20.83 25.40
CA TRP A 13 -38.28 -19.36 25.38
C TRP A 13 -38.16 -18.81 23.95
N GLU A 14 -39.17 -18.05 23.52
CA GLU A 14 -39.23 -17.38 22.22
C GLU A 14 -39.24 -15.86 22.42
N VAL A 15 -38.52 -15.13 21.57
CA VAL A 15 -38.48 -13.67 21.58
C VAL A 15 -39.73 -13.13 20.90
N GLN A 16 -40.57 -12.39 21.63
CA GLN A 16 -41.84 -11.85 21.12
C GLN A 16 -41.67 -10.49 20.46
N SER A 17 -40.86 -9.61 21.06
CA SER A 17 -40.52 -8.29 20.52
C SER A 17 -39.16 -7.82 21.01
N ILE A 18 -38.49 -7.01 20.20
CA ILE A 18 -37.31 -6.23 20.61
C ILE A 18 -37.82 -4.82 20.80
N ASP A 19 -37.88 -4.39 22.05
CA ASP A 19 -38.59 -3.16 22.44
C ASP A 19 -37.68 -1.93 22.31
N ASP A 20 -36.36 -2.11 22.44
CA ASP A 20 -35.36 -1.08 22.14
C ASP A 20 -34.00 -1.69 21.77
N VAL A 21 -33.34 -1.10 20.78
CA VAL A 21 -31.90 -1.30 20.54
C VAL A 21 -31.18 -0.27 21.40
N LEU A 22 -30.74 -0.68 22.59
CA LEU A 22 -29.91 0.20 23.42
C LEU A 22 -28.63 0.50 22.66
N ASP A 23 -28.38 1.80 22.45
CA ASP A 23 -27.19 2.35 21.83
C ASP A 23 -25.98 1.64 22.44
N VAL A 24 -25.28 0.86 21.63
CA VAL A 24 -24.00 0.30 22.05
C VAL A 24 -23.10 1.52 22.12
N PRO A 25 -22.59 1.92 23.30
CA PRO A 25 -21.64 3.03 23.33
C PRO A 25 -20.58 2.69 22.30
N GLU A 26 -20.33 3.62 21.36
CA GLU A 26 -19.19 3.51 20.44
C GLU A 26 -18.03 2.99 21.29
N PRO A 27 -17.32 1.92 20.87
CA PRO A 27 -16.25 1.38 21.69
C PRO A 27 -15.36 2.56 22.04
N THR A 28 -15.37 2.96 23.32
CA THR A 28 -14.64 4.13 23.80
C THR A 28 -13.26 3.96 23.22
N ARG A 29 -12.90 4.83 22.26
CA ARG A 29 -11.59 4.80 21.62
C ARG A 29 -10.61 4.70 22.77
N ALA A 30 -10.00 3.52 22.93
CA ALA A 30 -9.15 3.26 24.06
C ALA A 30 -8.18 4.44 24.12
N ALA A 31 -8.06 5.05 25.30
CA ALA A 31 -7.01 6.01 25.53
C ALA A 31 -5.71 5.40 24.97
N PRO A 32 -4.86 6.17 24.27
CA PRO A 32 -3.59 5.64 23.78
C PRO A 32 -2.94 4.89 24.94
N PRO A 33 -2.58 3.61 24.74
CA PRO A 33 -2.18 2.75 25.85
C PRO A 33 -1.13 3.48 26.66
N GLU A 34 -1.34 3.52 27.98
CA GLU A 34 -0.35 3.99 28.93
C GLU A 34 1.00 3.38 28.53
N ALA A 35 2.02 4.23 28.44
CA ALA A 35 3.34 3.92 27.90
C ALA A 35 3.73 2.48 28.24
N ILE A 36 3.91 1.65 27.20
CA ILE A 36 4.29 0.24 27.33
C ILE A 36 5.51 0.19 28.27
N SER A 37 5.36 -0.45 29.44
CA SER A 37 6.21 -0.20 30.61
C SER A 37 7.69 -0.56 30.41
N ASP A 38 7.98 -1.40 29.41
CA ASP A 38 9.34 -1.81 29.07
C ASP A 38 9.95 -0.97 27.94
N GLY A 39 9.14 -0.14 27.25
CA GLY A 39 9.58 0.92 26.36
C GLY A 39 10.50 0.50 25.20
N CYS A 40 10.52 -0.79 24.85
CA CYS A 40 11.45 -1.30 23.87
C CYS A 40 11.06 -0.80 22.47
N THR A 41 11.99 -0.13 21.79
CA THR A 41 11.79 0.40 20.43
C THR A 41 12.34 -0.55 19.39
N GLY A 42 11.75 -0.52 18.20
CA GLY A 42 12.26 -1.27 17.06
C GLY A 42 11.62 -0.85 15.74
N VAL A 43 12.19 -1.37 14.67
CA VAL A 43 11.76 -1.12 13.29
C VAL A 43 11.18 -2.39 12.69
N VAL A 44 9.94 -2.30 12.17
CA VAL A 44 9.28 -3.44 11.53
C VAL A 44 10.08 -3.91 10.33
N LYS A 45 10.59 -5.14 10.40
CA LYS A 45 11.35 -5.77 9.32
C LYS A 45 10.44 -6.32 8.24
N PHE A 46 9.36 -6.99 8.65
CA PHE A 46 8.27 -7.35 7.76
C PHE A 46 7.06 -7.79 8.58
N PHE A 47 5.86 -7.73 7.98
CA PHE A 47 4.69 -8.35 8.55
C PHE A 47 3.78 -8.91 7.45
N ASN A 48 3.41 -10.19 7.60
CA ASN A 48 2.53 -10.88 6.68
C ASN A 48 1.18 -11.13 7.34
N ALA A 49 0.21 -10.25 7.08
CA ALA A 49 -1.12 -10.40 7.66
C ALA A 49 -1.89 -11.65 7.21
N TYR A 50 -1.58 -12.20 6.02
CA TYR A 50 -2.21 -13.44 5.57
C TYR A 50 -1.73 -14.65 6.38
N LYS A 51 -0.42 -14.71 6.65
CA LYS A 51 0.14 -15.75 7.52
C LYS A 51 -0.04 -15.43 9.02
N GLY A 52 -0.44 -14.20 9.34
CA GLY A 52 -0.70 -13.73 10.70
C GLY A 52 0.56 -13.53 11.54
N PHE A 53 1.72 -13.29 10.93
CA PHE A 53 2.96 -13.05 11.68
C PHE A 53 3.95 -12.14 10.95
N GLY A 54 4.87 -11.56 11.73
CA GLY A 54 5.97 -10.74 11.24
C GLY A 54 7.11 -10.65 12.26
N PHE A 55 8.08 -9.79 11.95
CA PHE A 55 9.23 -9.53 12.80
C PHE A 55 9.54 -8.04 12.88
N VAL A 56 10.00 -7.64 14.05
CA VAL A 56 10.51 -6.30 14.33
C VAL A 56 11.95 -6.42 14.80
N THR A 57 12.84 -5.62 14.24
CA THR A 57 14.22 -5.52 14.70
C THR A 57 14.26 -4.57 15.88
N ARG A 58 14.59 -5.10 17.05
CA ARG A 58 14.73 -4.34 18.30
C ARG A 58 16.00 -3.51 18.30
N GLU A 59 15.90 -2.28 18.79
CA GLU A 59 17.05 -1.45 19.09
C GLU A 59 17.38 -1.53 20.59
N PRO A 60 18.68 -1.47 20.98
CA PRO A 60 19.86 -1.29 20.14
C PRO A 60 20.57 -2.61 19.74
N ASP A 61 20.06 -3.78 20.14
CA ASP A 61 20.76 -5.06 19.98
C ASP A 61 20.46 -5.81 18.67
N GLU A 62 19.68 -5.19 17.79
CA GLU A 62 19.24 -5.71 16.49
C GLU A 62 18.55 -7.09 16.60
N ALA A 63 18.00 -7.42 17.76
CA ALA A 63 17.36 -8.71 17.97
C ALA A 63 16.02 -8.78 17.22
N ASP A 64 15.78 -9.88 16.50
CA ASP A 64 14.51 -10.12 15.82
C ASP A 64 13.43 -10.52 16.85
N VAL A 65 12.42 -9.68 17.00
CA VAL A 65 11.24 -9.90 17.86
C VAL A 65 10.08 -10.40 17.01
N PHE A 66 9.54 -11.55 17.36
CA PHE A 66 8.39 -12.15 16.69
C PHE A 66 7.10 -11.41 17.05
N VAL A 67 6.26 -11.10 16.04
CA VAL A 67 4.95 -10.48 16.23
C VAL A 67 3.87 -11.37 15.62
N HIS A 68 2.86 -11.71 16.41
CA HIS A 68 1.68 -12.46 15.95
C HIS A 68 0.50 -11.51 15.71
N VAL A 69 -0.37 -11.83 14.75
CA VAL A 69 -1.57 -11.02 14.44
C VAL A 69 -2.47 -10.81 15.65
N ARG A 70 -2.53 -11.81 16.54
CA ARG A 70 -3.31 -11.72 17.79
C ARG A 70 -2.81 -10.62 18.72
N THR A 71 -1.50 -10.36 18.75
CA THR A 71 -0.90 -9.25 19.52
C THR A 71 -1.37 -7.91 18.93
N LEU A 72 -1.38 -7.78 17.61
CA LEU A 72 -1.87 -6.57 16.94
C LEU A 72 -3.35 -6.33 17.24
N GLU A 73 -4.18 -7.36 17.10
CA GLU A 73 -5.62 -7.29 17.36
C GLU A 73 -5.92 -6.83 18.80
N GLN A 74 -5.17 -7.35 19.78
CA GLN A 74 -5.27 -6.94 21.19
C GLN A 74 -4.89 -5.47 21.40
N CYS A 75 -3.95 -4.96 20.61
CA CYS A 75 -3.55 -3.55 20.61
C CYS A 75 -4.41 -2.66 19.70
N GLY A 76 -5.48 -3.19 19.10
CA GLY A 76 -6.35 -2.44 18.19
C GLY A 76 -5.70 -2.13 16.82
N LEU A 77 -4.61 -2.83 16.49
CA LEU A 77 -3.92 -2.73 15.22
C LEU A 77 -4.36 -3.88 14.31
N SER A 78 -4.54 -3.60 13.03
CA SER A 78 -4.84 -4.64 12.03
C SER A 78 -3.60 -5.13 11.28
N ASP A 79 -2.51 -4.37 11.32
CA ASP A 79 -1.34 -4.59 10.48
C ASP A 79 -0.11 -3.79 10.95
N LEU A 80 1.05 -4.13 10.38
CA LEU A 80 2.29 -3.34 10.46
C LEU A 80 2.87 -3.11 9.07
N ILE A 81 3.53 -1.96 8.88
CA ILE A 81 4.21 -1.60 7.64
C ILE A 81 5.71 -1.78 7.82
N GLU A 82 6.41 -2.31 6.82
CA GLU A 82 7.87 -2.40 6.84
C GLU A 82 8.53 -1.02 7.00
N GLY A 83 9.59 -0.94 7.79
CA GLY A 83 10.27 0.31 8.16
C GLY A 83 9.55 1.15 9.22
N GLN A 84 8.36 0.75 9.67
CA GLN A 84 7.60 1.47 10.68
C GLN A 84 8.27 1.36 12.05
N THR A 85 8.39 2.48 12.76
CA THR A 85 8.92 2.50 14.13
C THR A 85 7.80 2.16 15.10
N VAL A 86 8.06 1.17 15.95
CA VAL A 86 7.12 0.69 16.95
C VAL A 86 7.77 0.66 18.33
N THR A 87 6.94 0.74 19.35
CA THR A 87 7.31 0.40 20.72
C THR A 87 6.58 -0.85 21.14
N MET A 88 7.23 -1.72 21.91
CA MET A 88 6.70 -3.02 22.30
C MET A 88 7.13 -3.44 23.70
N SER A 89 6.39 -4.36 24.29
CA SER A 89 6.84 -5.16 25.43
C SER A 89 7.27 -6.52 24.90
N VAL A 90 8.42 -7.01 25.34
CA VAL A 90 9.03 -8.23 24.81
C VAL A 90 9.18 -9.25 25.91
N SER A 91 8.75 -10.48 25.66
CA SER A 91 9.00 -11.63 26.54
C SER A 91 9.74 -12.74 25.80
N GLU A 92 10.36 -13.64 26.57
CA GLU A 92 10.92 -14.88 26.02
C GLU A 92 9.79 -15.86 25.71
N GLY A 93 9.58 -16.14 24.42
CA GLY A 93 8.67 -17.15 23.93
C GLY A 93 9.39 -18.45 23.53
N PRO A 94 8.64 -19.50 23.19
CA PRO A 94 9.19 -20.79 22.77
C PRO A 94 10.01 -20.74 21.46
N LYS A 95 9.93 -19.63 20.71
CA LYS A 95 10.66 -19.41 19.44
C LYS A 95 11.65 -18.24 19.53
N GLY A 96 11.99 -17.80 20.74
CA GLY A 96 12.77 -16.59 20.97
C GLY A 96 11.90 -15.43 21.41
N LEU A 97 12.42 -14.22 21.27
CA LEU A 97 11.75 -12.99 21.70
C LEU A 97 10.43 -12.80 20.94
N GLN A 98 9.37 -12.49 21.67
CA GLN A 98 8.05 -12.20 21.10
C GLN A 98 7.47 -10.92 21.70
N ALA A 99 6.67 -10.21 20.91
CA ALA A 99 5.95 -9.02 21.36
C ALA A 99 4.63 -9.40 22.06
N ASP A 100 4.46 -8.92 23.29
CA ASP A 100 3.21 -9.07 24.06
C ASP A 100 2.28 -7.87 23.89
N GLN A 101 2.84 -6.68 23.71
CA GLN A 101 2.15 -5.45 23.34
C GLN A 101 2.94 -4.71 22.28
N ILE A 102 2.25 -3.95 21.45
CA ILE A 102 2.87 -3.15 20.39
C ILE A 102 2.05 -1.90 20.09
N ALA A 103 2.74 -0.78 19.91
CA ALA A 103 2.17 0.49 19.50
C ALA A 103 3.04 1.15 18.43
N ILE A 104 2.41 1.79 17.45
CA ILE A 104 3.10 2.53 16.39
C ILE A 104 3.59 3.87 16.95
N VAL A 105 4.89 4.12 16.85
CA VAL A 105 5.54 5.35 17.31
C VAL A 105 5.73 6.32 16.14
N ALA A 106 6.18 5.82 14.99
CA ALA A 106 6.34 6.61 13.79
C ALA A 106 6.06 5.75 12.54
N GLN A 107 5.54 6.40 11.50
CA GLN A 107 5.49 5.81 10.17
C GLN A 107 6.92 5.69 9.61
N PRO A 108 7.19 4.74 8.70
CA PRO A 108 8.49 4.68 8.03
C PRO A 108 8.88 6.05 7.47
N GLU A 109 10.13 6.46 7.67
CA GLU A 109 10.61 7.73 7.12
C GLU A 109 10.45 7.70 5.61
N ARG A 110 9.65 8.63 5.08
CA ARG A 110 9.51 8.81 3.64
C ARG A 110 10.86 9.28 3.09
N PRO A 111 11.41 8.68 2.02
CA PRO A 111 12.54 9.30 1.33
C PRO A 111 12.14 10.73 0.92
N ALA A 112 12.94 11.72 1.31
CA ALA A 112 12.59 13.13 1.13
C ALA A 112 12.59 13.52 -0.37
N GLY A 113 11.42 13.45 -1.01
CA GLY A 113 11.23 13.90 -2.39
C GLY A 113 10.16 13.12 -3.14
N PRO A 114 9.81 13.56 -4.36
CA PRO A 114 8.93 12.80 -5.23
C PRO A 114 9.59 11.48 -5.63
N LEU A 115 8.80 10.42 -5.79
CA LEU A 115 9.24 9.11 -6.29
C LEU A 115 10.04 9.23 -7.60
N LEU A 116 9.66 10.19 -8.45
CA LEU A 116 10.27 10.50 -9.72
C LEU A 116 10.46 11.99 -9.92
N ARG A 117 11.61 12.37 -10.47
CA ARG A 117 11.89 13.72 -10.96
C ARG A 117 12.05 13.66 -12.48
N TRP A 118 11.39 14.58 -13.19
CA TRP A 118 11.62 14.76 -14.62
C TRP A 118 13.10 15.07 -14.90
N ARG A 119 13.67 14.45 -15.94
CA ARG A 119 15.06 14.63 -16.37
C ARG A 119 15.08 14.99 -17.85
N THR A 120 16.10 15.71 -18.30
CA THR A 120 16.29 16.03 -19.73
C THR A 120 16.41 14.80 -20.61
N ALA A 121 16.89 13.67 -20.06
CA ALA A 121 16.96 12.39 -20.75
C ALA A 121 15.59 11.77 -21.08
N TYR A 122 14.50 12.31 -20.52
CA TYR A 122 13.12 11.90 -20.80
C TYR A 122 12.45 12.73 -21.89
N ALA A 123 13.10 13.80 -22.36
CA ALA A 123 12.56 14.63 -23.42
C ALA A 123 12.65 13.89 -24.75
N VAL A 124 11.51 13.73 -25.43
CA VAL A 124 11.43 13.14 -26.78
C VAL A 124 11.63 14.18 -27.88
N GLY A 125 11.72 15.47 -27.52
CA GLY A 125 11.93 16.58 -28.46
C GLY A 125 10.63 17.12 -29.09
N ASP A 126 9.48 16.67 -28.59
CA ASP A 126 8.16 17.22 -28.88
C ASP A 126 7.51 17.73 -27.59
N ASP A 127 7.23 19.04 -27.53
CA ASP A 127 6.75 19.69 -26.31
C ASP A 127 5.40 19.14 -25.82
N ALA A 128 4.52 18.73 -26.73
CA ALA A 128 3.22 18.18 -26.40
C ALA A 128 3.35 16.80 -25.74
N THR A 129 4.18 15.93 -26.32
CA THR A 129 4.47 14.59 -25.78
C THR A 129 5.22 14.68 -24.45
N ASP A 130 6.17 15.61 -24.34
CA ASP A 130 6.89 15.85 -23.09
C ASP A 130 5.96 16.34 -21.96
N GLU A 131 4.96 17.16 -22.27
CA GLU A 131 3.97 17.58 -21.28
C GLU A 131 3.07 16.43 -20.82
N GLU A 132 2.64 15.57 -21.74
CA GLU A 132 1.89 14.35 -21.41
C GLU A 132 2.73 13.41 -20.52
N HIS A 133 4.02 13.23 -20.82
CA HIS A 133 4.94 12.46 -19.98
C HIS A 133 5.15 13.08 -18.59
N ARG A 134 5.23 14.41 -18.49
CA ARG A 134 5.29 15.11 -17.19
C ARG A 134 4.01 14.90 -16.39
N GLU A 135 2.85 14.87 -17.03
CA GLU A 135 1.59 14.54 -16.35
C GLU A 135 1.61 13.11 -15.80
N LEU A 136 2.08 12.12 -16.56
CA LEU A 136 2.22 10.74 -16.08
C LEU A 136 3.15 10.65 -14.85
N VAL A 137 4.31 11.31 -14.91
CA VAL A 137 5.25 11.39 -13.77
C VAL A 137 4.59 12.05 -12.55
N SER A 138 3.83 13.13 -12.76
CA SER A 138 3.10 13.82 -11.70
C SER A 138 2.05 12.93 -11.04
N LEU A 139 1.27 12.20 -11.84
CA LEU A 139 0.25 11.27 -11.36
C LEU A 139 0.85 10.10 -10.58
N VAL A 140 1.99 9.55 -11.03
CA VAL A 140 2.72 8.52 -10.29
C VAL A 140 3.21 9.03 -8.94
N ASN A 141 3.76 10.24 -8.89
CA ASN A 141 4.17 10.87 -7.62
C ASN A 141 2.97 11.09 -6.68
N ALA A 142 1.87 11.63 -7.20
CA ALA A 142 0.66 11.87 -6.41
C ALA A 142 0.06 10.56 -5.87
N LEU A 143 0.08 9.50 -6.68
CA LEU A 143 -0.36 8.17 -6.28
C LEU A 143 0.53 7.61 -5.17
N HIS A 144 1.85 7.70 -5.33
CA HIS A 144 2.82 7.30 -4.31
C HIS A 144 2.62 8.07 -2.99
N ASP A 145 2.42 9.38 -3.05
CA ASP A 145 2.21 10.22 -1.87
C ASP A 145 0.95 9.82 -1.11
N ARG A 146 -0.17 9.62 -1.83
CA ARG A 146 -1.43 9.21 -1.19
C ARG A 146 -1.32 7.82 -0.60
N TRP A 147 -0.72 6.88 -1.31
CA TRP A 147 -0.57 5.51 -0.82
C TRP A 147 0.36 5.44 0.39
N SER A 148 1.51 6.13 0.36
CA SER A 148 2.45 6.19 1.49
C SER A 148 1.88 6.91 2.71
N SER A 149 0.96 7.86 2.51
CA SER A 149 0.22 8.52 3.59
C SER A 149 -0.95 7.70 4.14
N ASN A 150 -1.15 6.47 3.67
CA ASN A 150 -2.28 5.62 4.02
C ASN A 150 -3.65 6.31 3.79
N ALA A 151 -3.79 7.00 2.66
CA ALA A 151 -5.02 7.69 2.28
C ALA A 151 -6.17 6.70 2.05
N ALA A 152 -7.40 7.22 1.98
CA ALA A 152 -8.58 6.40 1.74
C ALA A 152 -8.46 5.61 0.43
N ARG A 153 -8.96 4.37 0.42
CA ARG A 153 -8.96 3.49 -0.77
C ARG A 153 -9.56 4.19 -1.99
N ASP A 154 -10.62 4.96 -1.80
CA ASP A 154 -11.28 5.69 -2.89
C ASP A 154 -10.40 6.79 -3.48
N ASP A 155 -9.59 7.47 -2.66
CA ASP A 155 -8.66 8.50 -3.12
C ASP A 155 -7.56 7.88 -3.98
N ILE A 156 -7.03 6.76 -3.51
CA ILE A 156 -6.02 5.97 -4.21
C ILE A 156 -6.59 5.45 -5.54
N ALA A 157 -7.81 4.89 -5.53
CA ALA A 157 -8.47 4.38 -6.71
C ALA A 157 -8.67 5.46 -7.78
N ARG A 158 -9.12 6.67 -7.38
CA ARG A 158 -9.29 7.79 -8.30
C ARG A 158 -7.99 8.22 -8.98
N LEU A 159 -6.88 8.24 -8.24
CA LEU A 159 -5.57 8.56 -8.83
C LEU A 159 -5.08 7.48 -9.79
N PHE A 160 -5.33 6.21 -9.45
CA PHE A 160 -5.04 5.08 -10.34
C PHE A 160 -5.83 5.17 -11.65
N ASP A 161 -7.12 5.44 -11.56
CA ASP A 161 -8.01 5.54 -12.73
C ASP A 161 -7.61 6.72 -13.61
N ARG A 162 -7.20 7.84 -13.01
CA ARG A 162 -6.69 9.00 -13.74
C ARG A 162 -5.35 8.70 -14.42
N LEU A 163 -4.45 7.97 -13.76
CA LEU A 163 -3.18 7.53 -14.35
C LEU A 163 -3.42 6.64 -15.58
N ILE A 164 -4.32 5.66 -15.47
CA ILE A 164 -4.68 4.76 -16.58
C ILE A 164 -5.30 5.56 -17.74
N ALA A 165 -6.26 6.44 -17.44
CA ALA A 165 -6.90 7.26 -18.47
C ALA A 165 -5.90 8.16 -19.20
N SER A 166 -4.99 8.81 -18.47
CA SER A 166 -3.93 9.64 -19.04
C SER A 166 -3.00 8.84 -19.94
N ALA A 167 -2.62 7.62 -19.52
CA ALA A 167 -1.77 6.74 -20.31
C ALA A 167 -2.45 6.27 -21.61
N VAL A 168 -3.74 5.93 -21.55
CA VAL A 168 -4.51 5.54 -22.74
C VAL A 168 -4.61 6.68 -23.74
N VAL A 169 -4.94 7.90 -23.28
CA VAL A 169 -5.04 9.08 -24.15
C VAL A 169 -3.70 9.42 -24.79
N HIS A 170 -2.62 9.34 -24.03
CA HIS A 170 -1.27 9.57 -24.54
C HIS A 170 -0.89 8.58 -25.65
N MET A 171 -1.16 7.28 -25.46
CA MET A 171 -0.89 6.25 -26.49
C MET A 171 -1.74 6.46 -27.75
N ASP A 172 -3.02 6.79 -27.61
CA ASP A 172 -3.92 7.03 -28.75
C ASP A 172 -3.41 8.19 -29.63
N ARG A 173 -2.99 9.29 -28.98
CA ARG A 173 -2.39 10.44 -29.66
C ARG A 173 -1.04 10.13 -30.30
N GLU A 174 -0.26 9.27 -29.68
CA GLU A 174 1.03 8.85 -30.22
C GLU A 174 0.87 7.95 -31.45
N ASP A 175 -0.10 7.04 -31.44
CA ASP A 175 -0.45 6.20 -32.59
C ASP A 175 -0.94 7.06 -33.77
N ASP A 176 -1.81 8.04 -33.49
CA ASP A 176 -2.23 9.06 -34.46
C ASP A 176 -1.02 9.81 -35.07
N ARG A 177 -0.06 10.26 -34.24
CA ARG A 177 1.15 10.97 -34.68
C ARG A 177 2.07 10.08 -35.53
N ARG A 178 2.13 8.78 -35.26
CA ARG A 178 2.92 7.80 -36.04
C ARG A 178 2.19 7.31 -37.29
N GLY A 179 0.98 7.80 -37.57
CA GLY A 179 0.19 7.43 -38.73
C GLY A 179 -0.34 5.99 -38.68
N HIS A 180 -0.37 5.36 -37.50
CA HIS A 180 -1.02 4.07 -37.31
C HIS A 180 -2.52 4.35 -37.15
N GLY A 181 -3.34 3.80 -38.05
CA GLY A 181 -4.79 4.04 -38.04
C GLY A 181 -5.49 3.37 -36.84
N PRO A 182 -6.70 3.83 -36.48
CA PRO A 182 -7.49 3.18 -35.43
C PRO A 182 -7.72 1.70 -35.78
N GLY A 183 -7.14 0.80 -34.98
CA GLY A 183 -7.25 -0.66 -35.15
C GLY A 183 -6.02 -1.36 -35.75
N GLU A 184 -4.92 -0.68 -36.02
CA GLU A 184 -3.63 -1.38 -36.17
C GLU A 184 -3.21 -2.00 -34.83
N PRO A 185 -2.72 -3.25 -34.80
CA PRO A 185 -2.35 -3.89 -33.55
C PRO A 185 -1.20 -3.12 -32.92
N LEU A 186 -1.48 -2.46 -31.78
CA LEU A 186 -0.48 -1.98 -30.84
C LEU A 186 0.64 -3.03 -30.75
N ALA A 187 1.89 -2.61 -30.93
CA ALA A 187 3.02 -3.52 -30.82
C ALA A 187 2.85 -4.39 -29.56
N SER A 188 2.98 -5.72 -29.67
CA SER A 188 2.61 -6.67 -28.61
C SER A 188 3.17 -6.31 -27.22
N SER A 189 4.31 -5.64 -27.18
CA SER A 189 4.95 -5.11 -25.96
C SER A 189 4.15 -4.00 -25.28
N ARG A 190 3.49 -3.09 -26.02
CA ARG A 190 2.66 -1.99 -25.46
C ARG A 190 1.39 -2.51 -24.79
N TRP A 191 0.74 -3.50 -25.39
CA TRP A 191 -0.43 -4.14 -24.78
C TRP A 191 -0.05 -4.97 -23.56
N SER A 192 1.15 -5.57 -23.55
CA SER A 192 1.69 -6.23 -22.35
C SER A 192 1.78 -5.26 -21.17
N TRP A 193 2.31 -4.08 -21.45
CA TRP A 193 2.50 -3.01 -20.48
C TRP A 193 1.22 -2.46 -19.85
N MET A 194 0.15 -2.29 -20.63
CA MET A 194 -1.15 -1.88 -20.10
C MET A 194 -1.80 -2.98 -19.26
N LYS A 195 -1.65 -4.25 -19.67
CA LYS A 195 -2.16 -5.40 -18.90
C LYS A 195 -1.48 -5.51 -17.53
N ASP A 196 -0.19 -5.26 -17.45
CA ASP A 196 0.55 -5.28 -16.18
C ASP A 196 0.02 -4.22 -15.22
N MET A 197 -0.25 -2.99 -15.71
CA MET A 197 -0.83 -1.91 -14.90
C MET A 197 -2.25 -2.23 -14.41
N LEU A 198 -3.11 -2.79 -15.28
CA LEU A 198 -4.48 -3.17 -14.90
C LEU A 198 -4.51 -4.30 -13.88
N HIS A 199 -3.70 -5.34 -14.08
CA HIS A 199 -3.55 -6.44 -13.11
C HIS A 199 -3.05 -5.93 -11.77
N PHE A 200 -2.06 -5.04 -11.80
CA PHE A 200 -1.50 -4.45 -10.61
C PHE A 200 -2.53 -3.61 -9.84
N ARG A 201 -3.31 -2.76 -10.52
CA ARG A 201 -4.44 -2.04 -9.91
C ARG A 201 -5.42 -3.01 -9.25
N GLN A 202 -5.85 -4.04 -9.97
CA GLN A 202 -6.85 -5.00 -9.48
C GLN A 202 -6.37 -5.70 -8.21
N ARG A 203 -5.12 -6.17 -8.20
CA ARG A 203 -4.51 -6.83 -7.05
C ARG A 203 -4.30 -5.88 -5.86
N SER A 204 -3.96 -4.61 -6.12
CA SER A 204 -3.63 -3.64 -5.07
C SER A 204 -4.86 -3.02 -4.42
N LEU A 205 -6.01 -3.02 -5.11
CA LEU A 205 -7.28 -2.47 -4.63
C LEU A 205 -8.34 -3.55 -4.40
N GLU A 206 -7.95 -4.81 -4.28
CA GLU A 206 -8.89 -5.91 -4.03
C GLU A 206 -9.70 -5.66 -2.75
N PRO A 207 -11.04 -5.80 -2.75
CA PRO A 207 -11.89 -5.43 -1.61
C PRO A 207 -11.50 -6.14 -0.31
N ALA A 208 -11.07 -7.40 -0.45
CA ALA A 208 -10.66 -8.28 0.63
C ALA A 208 -9.34 -7.87 1.31
N ARG A 209 -8.57 -6.94 0.74
CA ARG A 209 -7.25 -6.55 1.24
C ARG A 209 -7.14 -5.04 1.45
N PRO A 210 -6.69 -4.55 2.63
CA PRO A 210 -6.40 -3.13 2.77
C PRO A 210 -5.29 -2.74 1.78
N PRO A 211 -5.39 -1.58 1.10
CA PRO A 211 -4.36 -1.12 0.17
C PRO A 211 -3.07 -0.88 0.95
N ARG A 212 -2.03 -1.68 0.70
CA ARG A 212 -0.74 -1.57 1.39
C ARG A 212 0.29 -0.93 0.49
N PHE A 213 1.01 0.03 1.04
CA PHE A 213 2.22 0.52 0.41
C PHE A 213 3.34 -0.50 0.64
N THR A 214 4.05 -0.87 -0.42
CA THR A 214 5.24 -1.72 -0.37
C THR A 214 6.35 -1.09 -1.22
N GLU A 215 7.60 -1.40 -0.91
CA GLU A 215 8.74 -0.99 -1.74
C GLU A 215 8.58 -1.50 -3.18
N ASP A 216 8.13 -2.75 -3.35
CA ASP A 216 7.78 -3.35 -4.65
C ASP A 216 6.79 -2.51 -5.47
N MET A 217 5.85 -1.83 -4.81
CA MET A 217 4.85 -0.99 -5.46
C MET A 217 5.48 0.30 -5.98
N ALA A 218 6.33 0.94 -5.18
CA ALA A 218 7.06 2.13 -5.59
C ALA A 218 8.02 1.82 -6.73
N GLU A 219 8.71 0.68 -6.66
CA GLU A 219 9.56 0.19 -7.73
C GLU A 219 8.77 -0.10 -9.01
N PHE A 220 7.62 -0.77 -8.91
CA PHE A 220 6.75 -1.03 -10.05
C PHE A 220 6.31 0.27 -10.74
N LEU A 221 5.76 1.22 -9.99
CA LEU A 221 5.29 2.50 -10.55
C LEU A 221 6.43 3.29 -11.21
N ARG A 222 7.60 3.29 -10.59
CA ARG A 222 8.82 3.91 -11.11
C ARG A 222 9.25 3.26 -12.42
N ALA A 223 9.47 1.95 -12.40
CA ALA A 223 9.93 1.18 -13.55
C ALA A 223 8.94 1.24 -14.71
N TRP A 224 7.65 1.25 -14.40
CA TRP A 224 6.59 1.41 -15.36
C TRP A 224 6.74 2.76 -16.09
N VAL A 225 6.56 3.91 -15.45
CA VAL A 225 6.56 5.16 -16.24
C VAL A 225 7.91 5.44 -16.93
N THR A 226 9.05 5.05 -16.34
CA THR A 226 10.36 5.28 -16.96
C THR A 226 10.60 4.43 -18.19
N ALA A 227 10.27 3.14 -18.20
CA ALA A 227 10.52 2.31 -19.37
C ALA A 227 9.54 2.60 -20.52
N HIS A 228 8.36 3.17 -20.26
CA HIS A 228 7.49 3.72 -21.31
C HIS A 228 8.17 4.91 -22.00
N ILE A 229 8.55 5.92 -21.21
CA ILE A 229 9.17 7.13 -21.73
C ILE A 229 10.47 6.80 -22.49
N LEU A 230 11.32 5.93 -21.94
CA LEU A 230 12.59 5.56 -22.57
C LEU A 230 12.41 4.76 -23.86
N ALA A 231 11.36 3.94 -23.97
CA ALA A 231 11.03 3.25 -25.20
C ALA A 231 10.69 4.23 -26.34
N GLU A 232 10.12 5.39 -26.01
CA GLU A 232 9.78 6.44 -26.99
C GLU A 232 10.97 7.32 -27.39
N VAL A 233 11.91 7.56 -26.48
CA VAL A 233 13.16 8.31 -26.77
C VAL A 233 14.08 7.55 -27.75
N GLY A 234 13.84 6.26 -27.99
CA GLY A 234 14.60 5.44 -28.96
C GLY A 234 15.92 4.88 -28.43
N GLY A 235 16.15 4.94 -27.12
CA GLY A 235 17.31 4.34 -26.46
C GLY A 235 17.00 2.93 -25.96
N GLN A 236 17.84 1.95 -26.31
CA GLN A 236 17.85 0.64 -25.66
C GLN A 236 17.70 0.79 -24.13
N PRO A 237 16.89 -0.05 -23.46
CA PRO A 237 16.74 0.03 -22.02
C PRO A 237 18.10 -0.20 -21.38
N HIS A 238 18.68 0.84 -20.78
CA HIS A 238 19.75 0.63 -19.82
C HIS A 238 19.14 -0.12 -18.65
N VAL A 239 19.51 -1.39 -18.53
CA VAL A 239 19.28 -2.22 -17.35
C VAL A 239 19.64 -1.35 -16.14
N VAL A 240 18.64 -1.04 -15.31
CA VAL A 240 18.89 -0.45 -14.00
C VAL A 240 19.55 -1.58 -13.21
N GLU A 241 20.88 -1.55 -13.09
CA GLU A 241 21.56 -2.33 -12.07
C GLU A 241 20.97 -1.90 -10.73
N VAL A 242 20.19 -2.81 -10.15
CA VAL A 242 19.89 -2.80 -8.73
C VAL A 242 21.24 -2.75 -8.04
N ALA A 243 21.52 -1.66 -7.34
CA ALA A 243 22.70 -1.55 -6.50
C ALA A 243 22.60 -2.66 -5.46
N ALA A 244 23.26 -3.79 -5.75
CA ALA A 244 23.62 -4.75 -4.73
C ALA A 244 24.46 -4.00 -3.72
N ALA A 245 23.90 -3.79 -2.53
CA ALA A 245 24.70 -3.43 -1.36
C ALA A 245 25.76 -4.53 -1.21
N GLN A 246 26.98 -4.22 -1.60
CA GLN A 246 28.16 -5.05 -1.38
C GLN A 246 29.01 -4.36 -0.32
N GLY A 247 29.37 -5.14 0.71
CA GLY A 247 30.57 -4.95 1.53
C GLY A 247 30.36 -4.18 2.81
#